data_AF-A0A951A1Q7-F1
#
_entry.id   AF-A0A951A1Q7-F1
#
_cell.length_a   1.000
_cell.length_b   1.000
_cell.length_c   1.000
_cell.angle_alpha   90.00
_cell.angle_beta   90.00
_cell.angle_gamma   90.00
#
_symmetry.space_group_name_H-M   'P 1'
#
loop_
_entity.id
_entity.type
_entity.pdbx_description
1 polymer ?
#
loop_
_entity_poly.entity_id
_entity_poly.type
_entity_poly.pdbx_seq_one_letter_code
_entity_poly.pdbx_strand_id
1 'polypeptide(L)'
;MSRGAVAITPDQSLEAALAGDDDLEMTGNPAPVPRRGWISFGSALTFALSGLALIGLSTAIERSITSLFDENAWLGGVASALAGLAALALLGLLGRETLSILRQRRITALREEAARLRDSREVAEATA
;
A
#
# COMPACT_ATOMS: atom_id res chain seq x y z
N MET A 1 -23.20 -49.59 24.54
CA MET A 1 -22.33 -48.61 23.86
C MET A 1 -22.99 -48.26 22.52
N SER A 2 -23.69 -47.12 22.43
CA SER A 2 -24.38 -46.68 21.21
C SER A 2 -23.55 -45.59 20.54
N ARG A 3 -23.08 -45.83 19.31
CA ARG A 3 -22.40 -44.83 18.48
C ARG A 3 -23.48 -43.96 17.84
N GLY A 4 -23.52 -42.68 18.20
CA GLY A 4 -24.37 -41.70 17.52
C GLY A 4 -23.93 -41.56 16.06
N ALA A 5 -24.86 -41.79 15.13
CA ALA A 5 -24.65 -41.55 13.72
C ALA A 5 -24.60 -40.03 13.48
N VAL A 6 -23.42 -39.53 13.11
CA VAL A 6 -23.23 -38.13 12.70
C VAL A 6 -23.56 -38.04 11.23
N ALA A 7 -24.72 -37.45 10.91
CA ALA A 7 -25.05 -37.07 9.55
C ALA A 7 -24.22 -35.84 9.16
N ILE A 8 -23.33 -35.99 8.19
CA ILE A 8 -22.62 -34.86 7.59
C ILE A 8 -23.61 -34.17 6.65
N THR A 9 -24.23 -33.09 7.14
CA THR A 9 -24.98 -32.18 6.28
C THR A 9 -23.98 -31.42 5.41
N PRO A 10 -24.09 -31.45 4.06
CA PRO A 10 -23.30 -30.57 3.22
C PRO A 10 -23.61 -29.12 3.59
N ASP A 11 -22.56 -28.38 3.90
CA ASP A 11 -22.66 -26.98 4.28
C ASP A 11 -23.03 -26.16 3.05
N GLN A 12 -24.32 -25.89 2.88
CA GLN A 12 -24.88 -25.10 1.78
C GLN A 12 -24.26 -23.69 1.72
N SER A 13 -23.68 -23.20 2.82
CA SER A 13 -22.96 -21.93 2.84
C SER A 13 -21.59 -22.00 2.17
N LEU A 14 -20.94 -23.16 2.20
CA LEU A 14 -19.68 -23.42 1.51
C LEU A 14 -19.92 -23.66 0.01
N GLU A 15 -20.98 -24.39 -0.36
CA GLU A 15 -21.38 -24.54 -1.76
C GLU A 15 -21.81 -23.20 -2.39
N ALA A 16 -22.55 -22.36 -1.66
CA ALA A 16 -22.90 -21.01 -2.14
C ALA A 16 -21.67 -20.10 -2.28
N ALA A 17 -20.63 -20.30 -1.46
CA ALA A 17 -19.36 -19.57 -1.55
C ALA A 17 -18.46 -20.05 -2.70
N LEU A 18 -18.54 -21.34 -3.07
CA LEU A 18 -17.80 -21.94 -4.19
C LEU A 18 -18.52 -21.79 -5.53
N ALA A 19 -19.85 -21.77 -5.53
CA ALA A 19 -20.68 -21.53 -6.71
C ALA A 19 -20.61 -20.07 -7.22
N GLY A 20 -20.02 -19.16 -6.43
CA GLY A 20 -19.88 -17.75 -6.77
C GLY A 20 -18.74 -17.39 -7.74
N ASP A 21 -18.07 -18.39 -8.34
CA ASP A 21 -16.85 -18.16 -9.15
C ASP A 21 -16.99 -18.49 -10.65
N ASP A 22 -18.13 -19.04 -11.12
CA ASP A 22 -18.30 -19.46 -12.53
C ASP A 22 -19.10 -18.50 -13.44
N ASP A 23 -19.82 -17.52 -12.89
CA ASP A 23 -20.68 -16.60 -13.66
C ASP A 23 -20.10 -15.17 -13.72
N LEU A 24 -18.94 -14.99 -14.35
CA LEU A 24 -18.44 -13.65 -14.72
C LEU A 24 -19.10 -13.19 -16.03
N GLU A 25 -20.40 -12.95 -15.99
CA GLU A 25 -21.09 -12.19 -17.03
C GLU A 25 -20.71 -10.71 -16.91
N MET A 26 -20.04 -10.22 -17.94
CA MET A 26 -19.50 -8.87 -18.12
C MET A 26 -20.63 -7.82 -18.17
N THR A 27 -21.17 -7.40 -17.03
CA THR A 27 -22.06 -6.23 -16.96
C THR A 27 -21.55 -5.20 -15.95
N GLY A 28 -21.25 -4.01 -16.46
CA GLY A 28 -20.57 -2.93 -15.75
C GLY A 28 -21.37 -2.32 -14.59
N ASN A 29 -21.05 -2.76 -13.38
CA ASN A 29 -21.24 -1.99 -12.15
C ASN A 29 -20.01 -2.22 -11.26
N PRO A 30 -19.26 -1.18 -10.82
CA PRO A 30 -18.20 -1.40 -9.85
C PRO A 30 -18.84 -1.85 -8.54
N ALA A 31 -18.85 -3.17 -8.30
CA ALA A 31 -19.28 -3.74 -7.03
C ALA A 31 -18.47 -3.10 -5.89
N PRO A 32 -19.10 -2.79 -4.74
CA PRO A 32 -18.39 -2.22 -3.60
C PRO A 32 -17.32 -3.23 -3.16
N VAL A 33 -16.04 -2.88 -3.37
CA VAL A 33 -14.91 -3.67 -2.87
C VAL A 33 -15.11 -3.89 -1.37
N PRO A 34 -15.12 -5.15 -0.88
CA PRO A 34 -15.25 -5.41 0.55
C PRO A 34 -14.11 -4.65 1.24
N ARG A 35 -14.48 -3.69 2.09
CA ARG A 35 -13.54 -2.81 2.78
C ARG A 35 -12.66 -3.69 3.66
N ARG A 36 -11.47 -4.02 3.16
CA ARG A 36 -10.48 -4.88 3.80
C ARG A 36 -10.36 -4.48 5.28
N GLY A 37 -10.78 -5.39 6.16
CA GLY A 37 -10.93 -5.14 7.58
C GLY A 37 -9.65 -4.61 8.22
N TRP A 38 -9.89 -3.76 9.22
CA TRP A 38 -9.02 -3.22 10.26
C TRP A 38 -7.52 -3.58 10.20
N ILE A 39 -6.68 -2.53 10.17
CA ILE A 39 -5.23 -2.49 10.44
C ILE A 39 -4.64 -3.87 10.75
N SER A 40 -3.91 -4.45 9.80
CA SER A 40 -3.19 -5.70 10.03
C SER A 40 -2.25 -5.55 11.22
N PHE A 41 -2.20 -6.54 12.11
CA PHE A 41 -1.28 -6.55 13.26
C PHE A 41 0.18 -6.31 12.81
N GLY A 42 0.54 -6.79 11.62
CA GLY A 42 1.83 -6.51 11.00
C GLY A 42 2.04 -5.02 10.67
N SER A 43 1.01 -4.31 10.16
CA SER A 43 1.10 -2.86 9.92
C SER A 43 1.16 -2.04 11.21
N ALA A 44 0.53 -2.51 12.29
CA ALA A 44 0.60 -1.84 13.59
C ALA A 44 2.01 -1.93 14.19
N LEU A 45 2.63 -3.12 14.12
CA LEU A 45 4.01 -3.33 14.57
C LEU A 45 5.01 -2.49 13.77
N THR A 46 4.91 -2.50 12.43
CA THR A 46 5.83 -1.71 11.60
C THR A 46 5.66 -0.22 11.86
N PHE A 47 4.42 0.26 12.02
CA PHE A 47 4.18 1.65 12.37
C PHE A 47 4.77 2.03 13.73
N ALA A 48 4.59 1.19 14.75
CA ALA A 48 5.17 1.41 16.08
C ALA A 48 6.70 1.41 16.04
N LEU A 49 7.32 0.45 15.33
CA LEU A 49 8.77 0.39 15.16
C LEU A 49 9.31 1.61 14.40
N SER A 50 8.66 2.02 13.32
CA SER A 50 9.04 3.22 12.58
C SER A 50 8.89 4.49 13.42
N GLY A 51 7.80 4.63 14.16
CA GLY A 51 7.59 5.76 15.06
C GLY A 51 8.66 5.83 16.16
N LEU A 52 8.97 4.70 16.79
CA LEU A 52 10.03 4.61 17.80
C LEU A 52 11.40 4.95 17.22
N ALA A 53 11.73 4.41 16.05
CA ALA A 53 12.98 4.71 15.35
C ALA A 53 13.08 6.21 15.02
N LEU A 54 11.98 6.84 14.58
CA LEU A 54 11.94 8.26 14.25
C LEU A 54 12.18 9.14 15.48
N ILE A 55 11.56 8.80 16.61
CA ILE A 55 11.76 9.51 17.89
C ILE A 55 13.22 9.37 18.35
N GLY A 56 13.78 8.16 18.30
CA GLY A 56 15.17 7.90 18.65
C GLY A 56 16.14 8.68 17.76
N LEU A 57 15.89 8.69 16.45
CA LEU A 57 16.70 9.43 15.48
C LEU A 57 16.63 10.95 15.73
N SER A 58 15.43 11.51 15.94
CA SER A 58 15.27 12.94 16.24
C SER A 58 16.05 13.34 17.49
N THR A 59 15.90 12.54 18.57
CA THR A 59 16.60 12.80 19.83
C THR A 59 18.13 12.71 19.67
N ALA A 60 18.62 11.75 18.87
CA ALA A 60 20.04 11.62 18.59
C ALA A 60 20.59 12.84 17.85
N ILE A 61 19.87 13.31 16.82
CA ILE A 61 20.23 14.51 16.06
C ILE A 61 20.25 15.74 16.97
N GLU A 62 19.21 15.94 17.78
CA GLU A 62 19.14 17.04 18.75
C GLU A 62 20.33 17.01 19.72
N ARG A 63 20.65 15.85 20.29
CA ARG A 63 21.80 15.69 21.19
C ARG A 63 23.13 15.98 20.50
N SER A 64 23.32 15.50 19.28
CA SER A 64 24.54 15.79 18.50
C SER A 64 24.69 17.29 18.22
N ILE A 65 23.60 17.97 17.84
CA ILE A 65 23.62 19.41 17.57
C ILE A 65 23.96 20.19 18.85
N THR A 66 23.24 19.92 19.94
CA THR A 66 23.48 20.60 21.23
C THR A 66 24.90 20.35 21.74
N SER A 67 25.36 19.09 21.69
CA SER A 67 26.73 18.75 22.10
C SER A 67 27.79 19.51 21.30
N LEU A 68 27.59 19.71 20.00
CA LEU A 68 28.52 20.47 19.17
C LEU A 68 28.44 21.98 19.41
N PHE A 69 27.25 22.51 19.71
CA PHE A 69 27.11 23.91 20.11
C PHE A 69 27.80 24.20 21.45
N ASP A 70 27.70 23.28 22.40
CA ASP A 70 28.35 23.40 23.72
C ASP A 70 29.88 23.40 23.59
N GLU A 71 30.42 22.67 22.61
CA GLU A 71 31.87 22.62 22.34
C GLU A 71 32.34 23.83 21.50
N ASN A 72 31.65 24.14 20.39
CA ASN A 72 32.00 25.25 19.51
C ASN A 72 30.80 25.69 18.65
N ALA A 73 30.41 26.96 18.77
CA ALA A 73 29.29 27.54 18.03
C ALA A 73 29.36 27.35 16.49
N TRP A 74 30.58 27.35 15.90
CA TRP A 74 30.74 27.10 14.46
C TRP A 74 30.36 25.66 14.08
N LEU A 75 30.75 24.66 14.88
CA LEU A 75 30.46 23.25 14.62
C LEU A 75 28.96 22.96 14.78
N GLY A 76 28.32 23.52 15.81
CA GLY A 76 26.87 23.40 15.99
C GLY A 76 26.07 24.00 14.82
N GLY A 77 26.53 25.14 14.28
CA GLY A 77 25.95 25.75 13.08
C GLY A 77 26.04 24.85 11.85
N VAL A 78 27.21 24.24 11.60
CA VAL A 78 27.42 23.27 10.50
C VAL A 78 26.52 22.04 10.66
N ALA A 79 26.45 21.47 11.87
CA ALA A 79 25.59 20.32 12.15
C ALA A 79 24.11 20.63 11.90
N SER A 80 23.65 21.80 12.31
CA SER A 80 22.27 22.28 12.08
C SER A 80 21.96 22.42 10.59
N ALA A 81 22.90 23.00 9.82
CA ALA A 81 22.74 23.14 8.37
C ALA A 81 22.66 21.79 7.67
N LEU A 82 23.52 20.83 8.04
CA LEU A 82 23.51 19.48 7.48
C LEU A 82 22.23 18.72 7.84
N ALA A 83 21.74 18.82 9.08
CA ALA A 83 20.48 18.22 9.50
C ALA A 83 19.30 18.80 8.71
N GLY A 84 19.26 20.12 8.52
CA GLY A 84 18.25 20.79 7.70
C GLY A 84 18.28 20.34 6.23
N LEU A 85 19.47 20.27 5.63
CA LEU A 85 19.65 19.76 4.25
C LEU A 85 19.21 18.30 4.11
N ALA A 86 19.57 17.45 5.07
CA ALA A 86 19.15 16.05 5.08
C ALA A 86 17.61 15.92 5.15
N ALA A 87 16.96 16.72 6.01
CA ALA A 87 15.51 16.75 6.12
C ALA A 87 14.84 17.19 4.80
N LEU A 88 15.37 18.24 4.16
CA LEU A 88 14.87 18.72 2.87
C LEU A 88 15.06 17.68 1.75
N ALA A 89 16.22 17.02 1.70
CA ALA A 89 16.48 15.96 0.73
C ALA A 89 15.54 14.76 0.91
N LEU A 90 15.28 14.35 2.16
CA LEU A 90 14.34 13.28 2.49
C LEU A 90 12.91 13.64 2.05
N LEU A 91 12.45 14.86 2.33
CA LEU A 91 11.14 15.35 1.87
C LEU A 91 11.04 15.37 0.34
N GLY A 92 12.10 15.83 -0.34
CA GLY A 92 12.18 15.80 -1.80
C GLY A 92 12.10 14.38 -2.36
N LEU A 93 12.77 13.41 -1.73
CA LEU A 93 12.73 12.00 -2.14
C LEU A 93 11.33 11.39 -1.95
N LEU A 94 10.70 11.61 -0.79
CA LEU A 94 9.33 11.15 -0.51
C LEU A 94 8.31 11.77 -1.47
N GLY A 95 8.45 13.07 -1.75
CA GLY A 95 7.64 13.78 -2.74
C GLY A 95 7.84 13.22 -4.15
N ARG A 96 9.09 12.94 -4.54
CA ARG A 96 9.40 12.31 -5.84
C ARG A 96 8.75 10.94 -5.97
N GLU A 97 8.79 10.14 -4.91
CA GLU A 97 8.27 8.78 -4.94
C GLU A 97 6.74 8.76 -5.07
N THR A 98 6.05 9.61 -4.30
CA THR A 98 4.60 9.76 -4.42
C THR A 98 4.20 10.22 -5.82
N LEU A 99 4.88 11.22 -6.40
CA LEU A 99 4.64 11.65 -7.78
C LEU A 99 4.96 10.55 -8.81
N SER A 100 6.01 9.76 -8.57
CA SER A 100 6.39 8.63 -9.43
C SER A 100 5.28 7.58 -9.48
N ILE A 101 4.69 7.24 -8.33
CA ILE A 101 3.57 6.29 -8.24
C ILE A 101 2.34 6.82 -8.97
N LEU A 102 2.00 8.11 -8.79
CA LEU A 102 0.86 8.72 -9.48
C LEU A 102 1.03 8.67 -11.01
N ARG A 103 2.26 8.88 -11.50
CA ARG A 103 2.55 8.83 -12.94
C ARG A 103 2.35 7.42 -13.51
N GLN A 104 2.80 6.39 -12.80
CA GLN A 104 2.63 5.00 -13.24
C GLN A 104 1.16 4.64 -13.41
N ARG A 105 0.30 5.00 -12.46
CA ARG A 105 -1.15 4.73 -12.51
C ARG A 105 -1.82 5.29 -13.76
N ARG A 106 -1.38 6.45 -14.24
CA ARG A 106 -1.94 7.09 -15.44
C ARG A 106 -1.59 6.34 -16.73
N ILE A 107 -0.40 5.74 -16.79
CA ILE A 107 0.05 4.98 -17.96
C ILE A 107 -0.70 3.64 -18.05
N THR A 108 -0.97 3.01 -16.90
CA THR A 108 -1.73 1.75 -16.86
C THR A 108 -3.16 1.93 -17.36
N ALA A 109 -3.84 3.01 -16.95
CA ALA A 109 -5.21 3.30 -17.38
C ALA A 109 -5.32 3.44 -18.91
N LEU A 110 -4.37 4.14 -19.54
CA LEU A 110 -4.35 4.29 -21.00
C LEU A 110 -4.04 2.97 -21.74
N ARG A 111 -3.19 2.11 -21.16
CA ARG A 111 -2.93 0.77 -21.71
C ARG A 111 -4.14 -0.14 -21.62
N GLU A 112 -4.85 -0.08 -20.51
CA GLU A 112 -6.04 -0.88 -20.28
C GLU A 112 -7.17 -0.48 -21.24
N GLU A 113 -7.32 0.81 -21.50
CA GLU A 113 -8.30 1.32 -22.46
C GLU A 113 -7.94 0.95 -23.92
N ALA A 114 -6.66 1.04 -24.29
CA ALA A 114 -6.21 0.58 -25.61
C ALA A 114 -6.36 -0.93 -25.81
N ALA A 115 -6.21 -1.74 -24.75
CA ALA A 115 -6.45 -3.18 -24.80
C ALA A 115 -7.94 -3.48 -25.03
N ARG A 116 -8.85 -2.80 -24.32
CA ARG A 116 -10.31 -2.96 -24.50
C ARG A 116 -10.78 -2.61 -25.92
N LEU A 117 -10.22 -1.57 -26.53
CA LEU A 117 -10.54 -1.18 -27.90
C LEU A 117 -10.00 -2.16 -28.97
N ARG A 118 -8.92 -2.88 -28.67
CA ARG A 118 -8.41 -3.95 -29.54
C ARG A 118 -9.29 -5.18 -29.51
N ASP A 119 -9.67 -5.61 -28.31
CA ASP A 119 -10.49 -6.80 -28.08
C ASP A 119 -11.86 -6.67 -28.75
N SER A 120 -12.49 -5.51 -28.60
CA SER A 120 -13.77 -5.20 -29.26
C SER A 120 -13.69 -5.21 -30.79
N ARG A 121 -12.54 -4.90 -31.37
CA ARG A 121 -12.32 -4.96 -32.83
C ARG A 121 -12.14 -6.40 -33.31
N GLU A 122 -11.42 -7.24 -32.58
CA GLU A 122 -11.21 -8.64 -32.92
C GLU A 122 -12.53 -9.43 -32.88
N VAL A 123 -13.39 -9.17 -31.88
CA VAL A 123 -14.74 -9.75 -31.81
C VAL A 123 -15.62 -9.31 -33.00
N ALA A 124 -15.49 -8.07 -33.46
CA ALA A 124 -16.22 -7.57 -34.62
C ALA A 124 -15.72 -8.18 -35.95
N GLU A 125 -14.41 -8.46 -36.07
CA GLU A 125 -13.85 -9.19 -37.23
C GLU A 125 -14.20 -10.68 -37.20
N ALA A 126 -14.33 -11.30 -36.02
CA ALA A 126 -14.68 -12.73 -35.89
C ALA A 126 -16.17 -13.03 -36.13
N THR A 127 -17.03 -12.03 -36.09
CA THR A 127 -18.49 -12.17 -36.28
C THR A 127 -18.98 -11.73 -37.67
N ALA A 128 -18.07 -11.28 -38.54
CA ALA A 128 -18.32 -10.89 -39.93
C ALA A 128 -17.88 -11.98 -40.91
#